data_AF-A0A5B0WNH3-F1
#
_entry.id   AF-A0A5B0WNH3-F1
#
_cell.length_a   1.000
_cell.length_b   1.000
_cell.length_c   1.000
_cell.angle_alpha   90.00
_cell.angle_beta   90.00
_cell.angle_gamma   90.00
#
_symmetry.space_group_name_H-M   'P 1'
#
loop_
_entity.id
_entity.type
_entity.pdbx_description
1 polymer ?
#
loop_
_entity_poly.entity_id
_entity_poly.type
_entity_poly.pdbx_seq_one_letter_code
_entity_poly.pdbx_strand_id
1 'polypeptide(L)' 'MPKTKVLNIRIDPDLKKRAKKLAEADGRSLSNWVTKLISTTVKEAEAAKKDDGK' A
#
# COMPACT_ATOMS: atom_id res chain seq x y z
N MET A 1 20.46 -7.11 0.10
CA MET A 1 19.18 -6.37 0.10
C MET A 1 19.05 -5.68 -1.25
N PRO A 2 18.06 -6.01 -2.09
CA PRO A 2 17.86 -5.31 -3.36
C PRO A 2 17.59 -3.83 -3.06
N LYS A 3 18.17 -2.93 -3.88
CA LYS A 3 18.05 -1.47 -3.70
C LYS A 3 16.57 -1.08 -3.68
N THR A 4 16.06 -0.70 -2.51
CA THR A 4 14.70 -0.15 -2.37
C THR A 4 14.65 1.17 -3.15
N LYS A 5 13.84 1.20 -4.21
CA LYS A 5 13.55 2.46 -4.93
C LYS A 5 12.59 3.29 -4.09
N VAL A 6 12.90 4.57 -3.89
CA VAL A 6 12.04 5.51 -3.17
C VAL A 6 10.89 5.93 -4.07
N LEU A 7 9.67 5.91 -3.54
CA LEU A 7 8.47 6.41 -4.21
C LEU A 7 7.99 7.69 -3.50
N ASN A 8 8.12 8.83 -4.17
CA ASN A 8 7.65 10.12 -3.66
C ASN A 8 6.21 10.37 -4.12
N ILE A 9 5.25 10.35 -3.18
CA ILE A 9 3.83 10.56 -3.45
C ILE A 9 3.37 11.85 -2.78
N ARG A 10 2.60 12.67 -3.50
CA ARG A 10 1.83 13.77 -2.90
C ARG A 10 0.48 13.22 -2.48
N ILE A 11 0.18 13.35 -1.19
CA ILE A 11 -1.12 12.93 -0.64
C ILE A 11 -1.73 14.08 0.13
N ASP A 12 -3.05 14.08 0.18
CA ASP A 12 -3.79 15.03 0.99
C ASP A 12 -3.36 14.93 2.49
N PRO A 13 -3.17 16.06 3.18
CA PRO A 13 -2.73 16.06 4.58
C PRO A 13 -3.72 15.37 5.53
N ASP A 14 -5.02 15.45 5.27
CA ASP A 14 -6.03 14.78 6.09
C ASP A 14 -5.98 13.26 5.86
N LEU A 15 -5.83 12.83 4.60
CA LEU A 15 -5.62 11.43 4.25
C LEU A 15 -4.38 10.87 4.95
N LYS A 16 -3.26 11.62 4.96
CA LYS A 16 -2.04 11.23 5.68
C LYS A 16 -2.28 11.02 7.17
N LYS A 17 -3.04 11.93 7.79
CA LYS A 17 -3.35 11.87 9.23
C LYS A 17 -4.19 10.63 9.56
N ARG A 18 -5.20 10.33 8.74
CA ARG A 18 -6.03 9.12 8.89
C ARG A 18 -5.22 7.85 8.68
N ALA A 19 -4.44 7.79 7.60
CA ALA A 19 -3.60 6.64 7.28
C ALA A 19 -2.56 6.37 8.39
N LYS A 20 -1.96 7.42 8.96
CA LYS A 20 -1.02 7.28 10.09
C LYS A 20 -1.70 6.64 11.30
N LYS A 21 -2.88 7.12 11.70
CA LYS A 21 -3.64 6.56 12.83
C LYS A 21 -3.98 5.08 12.61
N LEU A 22 -4.39 4.72 11.40
CA LEU A 22 -4.70 3.32 11.05
C LEU A 22 -3.45 2.44 11.08
N ALA A 23 -2.32 2.94 10.60
CA ALA A 23 -1.05 2.23 10.66
C ALA A 23 -0.59 2.00 12.11
N GLU A 24 -0.70 3.03 12.95
CA GLU A 24 -0.36 2.96 14.38
C GLU A 24 -1.26 1.97 15.13
N ALA A 25 -2.56 1.95 14.86
CA ALA A 25 -3.50 0.98 15.43
C ALA A 25 -3.19 -0.47 15.02
N ASP A 26 -2.63 -0.66 13.82
CA ASP A 26 -2.18 -1.95 13.28
C ASP A 26 -0.74 -2.30 13.72
N GLY A 27 -0.09 -1.45 14.55
CA GLY A 27 1.25 -1.66 15.09
C GLY A 27 2.37 -1.51 14.05
N ARG A 28 2.11 -0.83 12.92
CA ARG A 28 3.04 -0.69 11.80
C ARG A 28 3.35 0.78 11.51
N SER A 29 4.53 1.05 10.96
CA SER A 29 4.83 2.38 10.42
C SER A 29 4.02 2.65 9.14
N LEU A 30 3.71 3.92 8.87
CA LEU A 30 2.96 4.34 7.69
C LEU A 30 3.51 3.74 6.38
N SER A 31 4.84 3.75 6.18
CA SER A 31 5.47 3.22 4.97
C SER A 31 5.24 1.71 4.80
N ASN A 32 5.32 0.93 5.89
CA ASN A 32 5.09 -0.51 5.85
C ASN A 32 3.61 -0.82 5.65
N TRP A 33 2.74 -0.03 6.28
CA TRP A 33 1.30 -0.15 6.10
C TRP A 33 0.88 0.12 4.66
N VAL A 34 1.40 1.20 4.05
CA VAL A 34 1.16 1.52 2.63
C VAL A 34 1.74 0.44 1.71
N THR A 35 2.95 -0.06 2.00
CA THR A 35 3.55 -1.16 1.23
C THR A 35 2.66 -2.40 1.24
N LYS A 36 2.12 -2.78 2.40
CA LYS A 36 1.18 -3.90 2.52
C LYS A 36 -0.09 -3.64 1.72
N LEU A 37 -0.67 -2.45 1.83
CA LEU A 37 -1.89 -2.08 1.12
C LEU A 37 -1.71 -2.19 -0.40
N ILE A 38 -0.63 -1.61 -0.94
CA ILE A 38 -0.29 -1.73 -2.37
C ILE A 38 -0.07 -3.19 -2.75
N SER A 39 0.69 -3.95 -1.95
CA SER A 39 0.96 -5.36 -2.27
C SER A 39 -0.32 -6.22 -2.31
N THR A 40 -1.26 -6.00 -1.40
CA THR A 40 -2.54 -6.69 -1.39
C THR A 40 -3.36 -6.32 -2.62
N THR A 41 -3.52 -5.03 -2.90
CA THR A 41 -4.29 -4.55 -4.05
C THR A 41 -3.71 -5.04 -5.39
N VAL A 42 -2.39 -5.09 -5.52
CA VAL A 42 -1.73 -5.64 -6.73
C VAL A 42 -2.04 -7.12 -6.87
N LYS A 43 -1.91 -7.91 -5.79
CA LYS A 43 -2.22 -9.35 -5.83
C LYS A 43 -3.68 -9.61 -6.21
N GLU A 44 -4.61 -8.84 -5.66
CA GLU A 44 -6.03 -8.93 -5.99
C GLU A 44 -6.30 -8.57 -7.45
N ALA A 45 -5.69 -7.50 -7.96
CA ALA A 45 -5.81 -7.10 -9.36
C ALA A 45 -5.19 -8.14 -10.31
N GLU A 46 -4.06 -8.75 -9.95
CA GLU A 46 -3.44 -9.84 -10.71
C GLU A 46 -4.28 -11.11 -10.70
N ALA A 47 -4.93 -11.43 -9.57
CA ALA A 47 -5.85 -12.57 -9.47
C ALA A 47 -7.12 -12.33 -10.31
N ALA A 48 -7.72 -11.14 -10.23
CA ALA A 48 -8.90 -10.78 -11.01
C ALA A 48 -8.64 -10.78 -12.53
N LYS A 49 -7.44 -10.35 -12.96
CA LYS A 49 -7.06 -10.40 -14.39
C LYS A 49 -6.81 -11.80 -14.95
N LYS A 50 -6.64 -12.82 -14.11
CA LYS A 50 -6.46 -14.21 -14.58
C LYS A 50 -7.78 -14.90 -14.94
N ASP A 51 -8.93 -14.34 -14.55
CA ASP A 51 -10.25 -14.94 -14.80
C ASP A 51 -10.92 -14.43 -16.09
N ASP A 52 -10.50 -13.27 -16.60
CA ASP A 52 -11.07 -12.62 -17.81
C ASP A 52 -10.42 -13.07 -19.14
N GLY A 53 -9.62 -14.15 -19.10
CA GLY A 53 -8.79 -14.61 -20.22
C GLY A 53 -9.01 -16.07 -20.63
N LYS A 54 -10.22 -16.62 -20.43
CA LYS A 54 -10.57 -17.98 -20.87
C LYS A 54 -11.72 -17.98 -21.88
#